data_AF-A0A4Q6XZ51-F1
#
_entry.id   AF-A0A4Q6XZ51-F1
#
_cell.length_a   1.000
_cell.length_b   1.000
_cell.length_c   1.000
_cell.angle_alpha   90.00
_cell.angle_beta   90.00
_cell.angle_gamma   90.00
#
_symmetry.space_group_name_H-M   'P 1'
#
loop_
_entity.id
_entity.type
_entity.pdbx_description
1 polymer ?
#
loop_
_entity_poly.entity_id
_entity_poly.type
_entity_poly.pdbx_seq_one_letter_code
_entity_poly.pdbx_strand_id
1 'polypeptide(L)'
;MKKMVNLLLVSTVAFTLSCSKSTDLSSDDPLDPPTEVDGVEEDVPTREKEYLLGSLFSFQGDLRKGNIVSTSSTLYNMPLYDATLQESEEEWWDNLVEEIDYSGQDYVAANCRGYLAQPGKYIDHGDPNRLKDLVAAMERKGVQDKFKIAIFDDCPSSWSAARNRNLYNSYVTDKDRFPYPLDLLDDDSDQGIYRYIWDYNIKIAFETVPDKYLLKIDDRPVLILWSVNNFVDYRNDNTPVNEGKLSAILNRLRSDFKASFQVDPFIIADRSFQDRDKTVYAPVVDAFHDWFVMDKPYTLRRHNGHSIGVGVPGFSIGDLSGNPMFIDANHGKTLTDNLTNMINQDAELILIEGHVDVLENASLWRSTDTKYYDYPNQRLNILKRFSKEPYPAVLKLEAEGCDYYEDKTAGNSSNAYRRGDLDVAKCNDTHGGWAVTDAESGEWLQWKEVPLGKKSVLDIRYSATSSAEIRYSIDGKDSGIIQLPTSNGQWNTVSSKEIRMDDYRAHDIKLQVVSGNLAINYVQFTAK
;
A
#
# COMPACT_ATOMS: atom_id res chain seq x y z
N MET A 1 -46.65 -50.44 -18.91
CA MET A 1 -47.05 -50.00 -17.55
C MET A 1 -46.01 -48.98 -17.09
N LYS A 2 -46.25 -47.68 -17.28
CA LYS A 2 -46.71 -46.69 -16.27
C LYS A 2 -45.76 -46.68 -15.04
N LYS A 3 -45.06 -45.59 -14.67
CA LYS A 3 -45.46 -44.16 -14.68
C LYS A 3 -44.27 -43.19 -14.81
N MET A 4 -44.51 -42.09 -15.53
CA MET A 4 -43.89 -40.77 -15.36
C MET A 4 -44.28 -40.14 -14.01
N VAL A 5 -43.43 -39.26 -13.45
CA VAL A 5 -43.84 -37.93 -12.95
C VAL A 5 -42.64 -36.96 -13.10
N ASN A 6 -42.85 -35.90 -13.89
CA ASN A 6 -42.14 -34.62 -13.81
C ASN A 6 -42.95 -33.71 -12.85
N LEU A 7 -42.28 -32.96 -11.96
CA LEU A 7 -42.70 -31.63 -11.46
C LEU A 7 -41.54 -31.05 -10.63
N LEU A 8 -40.85 -29.99 -11.08
CA LEU A 8 -41.12 -28.57 -10.81
C LEU A 8 -41.32 -28.20 -9.32
N LEU A 9 -40.32 -27.54 -8.73
CA LEU A 9 -40.43 -26.57 -7.63
C LEU A 9 -39.48 -25.41 -8.02
N VAL A 10 -39.95 -24.38 -8.73
CA VAL A 10 -40.48 -23.11 -8.19
C VAL A 10 -39.72 -22.65 -6.95
N SER A 11 -38.72 -21.80 -7.21
CA SER A 11 -38.08 -20.88 -6.27
C SER A 11 -39.12 -19.88 -5.77
N THR A 12 -39.60 -20.08 -4.56
CA THR A 12 -40.42 -19.08 -3.85
C THR A 12 -39.49 -18.13 -3.11
N VAL A 13 -39.50 -16.87 -3.56
CA VAL A 13 -39.01 -15.71 -2.82
C VAL A 13 -39.76 -15.63 -1.50
N ALA A 14 -39.05 -15.82 -0.38
CA ALA A 14 -39.53 -15.47 0.94
C ALA A 14 -38.77 -14.22 1.40
N PHE A 15 -39.38 -13.05 1.21
CA PHE A 15 -39.07 -11.85 1.98
C PHE A 15 -39.27 -12.19 3.46
N THR A 16 -38.19 -12.41 4.18
CA THR A 16 -38.18 -12.31 5.63
C THR A 16 -37.35 -11.08 5.96
N LEU A 17 -38.05 -10.03 6.43
CA LEU A 17 -37.43 -8.95 7.18
C LEU A 17 -36.81 -9.59 8.43
N SER A 18 -35.54 -9.98 8.33
CA SER A 18 -34.68 -10.11 9.48
C SER A 18 -33.95 -8.77 9.57
N CYS A 19 -34.25 -8.00 10.62
CA CYS A 19 -33.49 -6.81 10.95
C CYS A 19 -32.00 -7.18 10.90
N SER A 20 -31.30 -6.65 9.89
CA SER A 20 -29.86 -6.53 9.96
C SER A 20 -29.58 -5.69 11.19
N LYS A 21 -29.13 -6.33 12.27
CA LYS A 21 -28.27 -5.61 13.19
C LYS A 21 -27.05 -5.26 12.35
N SER A 22 -27.02 -4.02 11.87
CA SER A 22 -25.78 -3.34 11.61
C SER A 22 -24.91 -3.63 12.82
N THR A 23 -23.76 -4.27 12.60
CA THR A 23 -22.66 -4.07 13.51
C THR A 23 -22.42 -2.57 13.50
N ASP A 24 -22.87 -1.89 14.56
CA ASP A 24 -22.47 -0.52 14.83
C ASP A 24 -20.95 -0.50 14.74
N LEU A 25 -20.43 0.15 13.70
CA LEU A 25 -19.08 0.68 13.70
C LEU A 25 -19.08 1.71 14.84
N SER A 26 -18.71 1.25 16.03
CA SER A 26 -18.78 2.03 17.25
C SER A 26 -17.77 3.18 17.17
N SER A 27 -18.28 4.40 17.10
CA SER A 27 -17.59 5.71 17.22
C SER A 27 -16.23 5.78 16.50
N ASP A 28 -16.26 6.23 15.25
CA ASP A 28 -15.08 6.51 14.42
C ASP A 28 -14.29 7.76 14.86
N ASP A 29 -14.62 8.36 16.01
CA ASP A 29 -13.81 9.43 16.57
C ASP A 29 -12.54 8.85 17.19
N PRO A 30 -11.36 9.41 16.88
CA PRO A 30 -10.15 8.99 17.54
C PRO A 30 -10.29 9.26 19.03
N LEU A 31 -10.08 8.22 19.84
CA LEU A 31 -9.98 8.36 21.29
C LEU A 31 -8.95 9.45 21.61
N ASP A 32 -9.18 10.20 22.71
CA ASP A 32 -8.24 11.19 23.23
C ASP A 32 -6.79 10.69 23.10
N PRO A 33 -5.84 11.53 22.65
CA PRO A 33 -4.46 11.12 22.51
C PRO A 33 -3.98 10.48 23.82
N PRO A 34 -3.32 9.31 23.77
CA PRO A 34 -2.83 8.68 24.99
C PRO A 34 -1.95 9.68 25.76
N THR A 35 -2.11 9.71 27.07
CA THR A 35 -1.28 10.54 27.97
C THR A 35 0.20 10.32 27.62
N GLU A 36 0.92 11.42 27.36
CA GLU A 36 2.32 11.47 26.92
C GLU A 36 3.14 10.26 27.40
N VAL A 37 3.48 9.38 26.46
CA VAL A 37 4.47 8.33 26.70
C VAL A 37 5.83 8.95 26.42
N ASP A 38 6.75 8.88 27.38
CA ASP A 38 8.13 9.34 27.21
C ASP A 38 8.69 8.79 25.89
N GLY A 39 9.13 9.71 25.01
CA GLY A 39 9.62 9.38 23.69
C GLY A 39 10.69 8.29 23.77
N VAL A 40 10.44 7.15 23.14
CA VAL A 40 11.45 6.10 23.03
C VAL A 40 12.53 6.64 22.10
N GLU A 41 13.73 6.89 22.64
CA GLU A 41 14.95 6.95 21.84
C GLU A 41 15.15 5.57 21.21
N GLU A 42 14.51 5.32 20.07
CA GLU A 42 14.86 4.19 19.24
C GLU A 42 15.97 4.64 18.29
N ASP A 43 17.19 4.27 18.64
CA ASP A 43 18.39 4.44 17.81
C ASP A 43 18.09 3.95 16.39
N VAL A 44 18.00 4.89 15.45
CA VAL A 44 18.00 4.56 14.02
C VAL A 44 19.36 3.91 13.73
N PRO A 45 19.40 2.67 13.19
CA PRO A 45 20.67 1.99 12.92
C PRO A 45 21.61 2.90 12.13
N THR A 46 22.89 2.96 12.53
CA THR A 46 23.91 3.70 11.78
C THR A 46 23.98 3.16 10.36
N ARG A 47 23.64 4.03 9.39
CA ARG A 47 23.51 3.70 7.98
C ARG A 47 24.88 3.53 7.31
N GLU A 48 25.47 2.35 7.42
CA GLU A 48 26.76 2.06 6.78
C GLU A 48 26.64 1.74 5.27
N LYS A 49 25.46 1.30 4.80
CA LYS A 49 25.16 1.02 3.37
C LYS A 49 23.79 1.53 2.94
N GLU A 50 23.67 1.90 1.66
CA GLU A 50 22.39 2.24 1.03
C GLU A 50 21.59 0.95 0.71
N TYR A 51 20.27 1.03 0.84
CA TYR A 51 19.29 0.00 0.46
C TYR A 51 18.04 0.67 -0.12
N LEU A 52 17.22 -0.09 -0.83
CA LEU A 52 15.93 0.33 -1.37
C LEU A 52 14.81 -0.18 -0.46
N LEU A 53 13.97 0.72 0.06
CA LEU A 53 12.79 0.39 0.85
C LEU A 53 11.53 0.58 0.01
N GLY A 54 10.68 -0.44 -0.06
CA GLY A 54 9.38 -0.33 -0.69
C GLY A 54 8.36 -1.32 -0.14
N SER A 55 7.14 -1.20 -0.61
CA SER A 55 6.03 -2.07 -0.23
C SER A 55 5.30 -2.62 -1.45
N LEU A 56 4.68 -3.79 -1.29
CA LEU A 56 3.71 -4.29 -2.24
C LEU A 56 2.42 -3.49 -2.09
N PHE A 57 1.75 -3.15 -3.18
CA PHE A 57 0.37 -2.70 -3.10
C PHE A 57 -0.51 -3.43 -4.12
N SER A 58 -1.71 -3.81 -3.68
CA SER A 58 -2.76 -4.31 -4.54
C SER A 58 -3.52 -3.15 -5.16
N PHE A 59 -3.94 -3.30 -6.40
CA PHE A 59 -4.85 -2.39 -7.07
C PHE A 59 -5.92 -3.22 -7.76
N GLN A 60 -6.68 -3.95 -6.96
CA GLN A 60 -7.93 -4.55 -7.44
C GLN A 60 -9.08 -3.54 -7.38
N GLY A 61 -10.01 -3.65 -8.33
CA GLY A 61 -11.13 -2.72 -8.46
C GLY A 61 -12.05 -2.67 -7.25
N ASP A 62 -12.24 -3.79 -6.55
CA ASP A 62 -13.06 -3.82 -5.33
C ASP A 62 -12.43 -3.01 -4.20
N LEU A 63 -11.11 -3.08 -4.03
CA LEU A 63 -10.39 -2.28 -3.05
C LEU A 63 -10.52 -0.78 -3.36
N ARG A 64 -10.35 -0.40 -4.64
CA ARG A 64 -10.50 1.00 -5.09
C ARG A 64 -11.92 1.56 -4.96
N LYS A 65 -12.92 0.69 -4.82
CA LYS A 65 -14.33 1.08 -4.70
C LYS A 65 -14.85 0.95 -3.26
N GLY A 66 -13.98 0.61 -2.30
CA GLY A 66 -14.37 0.39 -0.91
C GLY A 66 -15.15 -0.91 -0.67
N ASN A 67 -15.19 -1.83 -1.65
CA ASN A 67 -15.81 -3.15 -1.50
C ASN A 67 -14.88 -4.12 -0.76
N ILE A 68 -14.48 -3.75 0.46
CA ILE A 68 -13.56 -4.53 1.30
C ILE A 68 -14.39 -5.48 2.15
N VAL A 69 -14.43 -6.76 1.76
CA VAL A 69 -15.20 -7.79 2.45
C VAL A 69 -14.40 -9.08 2.56
N SER A 70 -14.60 -9.80 3.67
CA SER A 70 -14.05 -11.14 3.87
C SER A 70 -15.09 -12.05 4.49
N THR A 71 -15.12 -13.31 4.05
CA THR A 71 -15.96 -14.37 4.62
C THR A 71 -15.17 -15.35 5.48
N SER A 72 -13.83 -15.23 5.47
CA SER A 72 -12.91 -16.13 6.19
C SER A 72 -12.17 -15.45 7.33
N SER A 73 -12.10 -14.12 7.33
CA SER A 73 -11.29 -13.35 8.27
C SER A 73 -12.06 -12.17 8.86
N THR A 74 -11.84 -11.88 10.13
CA THR A 74 -12.19 -10.58 10.71
C THR A 74 -11.23 -9.52 10.15
N LEU A 75 -11.77 -8.41 9.66
CA LEU A 75 -10.98 -7.33 9.06
C LEU A 75 -10.71 -6.21 10.07
N TYR A 76 -9.44 -5.82 10.13
CA TYR A 76 -8.83 -4.73 10.89
C TYR A 76 -7.97 -3.91 9.94
N ASN A 77 -7.26 -2.89 10.44
CA ASN A 77 -6.42 -2.01 9.61
C ASN A 77 -7.18 -1.41 8.41
N MET A 78 -8.41 -0.95 8.60
CA MET A 78 -9.17 -0.26 7.54
C MET A 78 -8.49 1.09 7.20
N PRO A 79 -8.59 1.58 5.95
CA PRO A 79 -7.94 2.83 5.59
C PRO A 79 -8.59 3.99 6.32
N LEU A 80 -7.79 5.00 6.66
CA LEU A 80 -8.30 6.28 7.13
C LEU A 80 -9.18 6.94 6.06
N TYR A 81 -8.74 6.87 4.80
CA TYR A 81 -9.54 7.34 3.68
C TYR A 81 -10.59 6.28 3.27
N ASP A 82 -11.87 6.64 3.32
CA ASP A 82 -12.96 5.77 2.95
C ASP A 82 -13.27 5.91 1.45
N ALA A 83 -12.87 4.90 0.68
CA ALA A 83 -13.11 4.82 -0.76
C ALA A 83 -14.62 4.78 -1.15
N THR A 84 -15.53 4.57 -0.19
CA THR A 84 -16.98 4.70 -0.43
C THR A 84 -17.47 6.15 -0.46
N LEU A 85 -16.65 7.09 0.02
CA LEU A 85 -16.93 8.53 0.05
C LEU A 85 -16.37 9.28 -1.18
N GLN A 86 -15.59 8.61 -2.01
CA GLN A 86 -14.90 9.23 -3.14
C GLN A 86 -15.86 9.62 -4.28
N GLU A 87 -15.58 10.75 -4.95
CA GLU A 87 -16.30 11.15 -6.16
C GLU A 87 -15.82 10.36 -7.40
N SER A 88 -14.57 9.90 -7.37
CA SER A 88 -13.96 9.14 -8.47
C SER A 88 -12.82 8.22 -7.98
N GLU A 89 -12.46 7.20 -8.77
CA GLU A 89 -11.29 6.37 -8.46
C GLU A 89 -9.96 7.15 -8.52
N GLU A 90 -9.91 8.35 -9.13
CA GLU A 90 -8.70 9.18 -9.13
C GLU A 90 -8.29 9.57 -7.70
N GLU A 91 -9.27 9.81 -6.82
CA GLU A 91 -9.03 10.18 -5.43
C GLU A 91 -8.37 9.05 -4.64
N TRP A 92 -8.74 7.79 -4.92
CA TRP A 92 -8.08 6.64 -4.32
C TRP A 92 -6.58 6.58 -4.69
N TRP A 93 -6.28 6.83 -5.97
CA TRP A 93 -4.89 6.85 -6.44
C TRP A 93 -4.11 8.04 -5.87
N ASP A 94 -4.74 9.21 -5.79
CA ASP A 94 -4.15 10.42 -5.24
C ASP A 94 -3.81 10.27 -3.74
N ASN A 95 -4.70 9.64 -2.96
CA ASN A 95 -4.45 9.32 -1.55
C ASN A 95 -3.32 8.30 -1.40
N LEU A 96 -3.30 7.26 -2.24
CA LEU A 96 -2.24 6.24 -2.21
C LEU A 96 -0.85 6.85 -2.45
N VAL A 97 -0.69 7.67 -3.50
CA VAL A 97 0.63 8.24 -3.84
C VAL A 97 1.11 9.28 -2.83
N GLU A 98 0.18 9.97 -2.17
CA GLU A 98 0.50 10.87 -1.06
C GLU A 98 1.08 10.08 0.12
N GLU A 99 0.45 8.99 0.55
CA GLU A 99 0.97 8.17 1.65
C GLU A 99 2.33 7.52 1.33
N ILE A 100 2.56 7.14 0.07
CA ILE A 100 3.85 6.60 -0.38
C ILE A 100 4.95 7.67 -0.28
N ASP A 101 4.70 8.90 -0.75
CA ASP A 101 5.65 10.01 -0.62
C ASP A 101 5.88 10.39 0.85
N TYR A 102 4.80 10.50 1.63
CA TYR A 102 4.84 10.80 3.06
C TYR A 102 5.77 9.84 3.81
N SER A 103 5.59 8.53 3.58
CA SER A 103 6.40 7.46 4.19
C SER A 103 7.84 7.38 3.65
N GLY A 104 8.20 8.14 2.61
CA GLY A 104 9.56 8.21 2.09
C GLY A 104 10.06 6.93 1.44
N GLN A 105 9.16 6.08 0.95
CA GLN A 105 9.53 4.84 0.26
C GLN A 105 10.29 5.16 -1.04
N ASP A 106 11.33 4.37 -1.35
CA ASP A 106 12.10 4.52 -2.59
C ASP A 106 11.32 3.98 -3.80
N TYR A 107 10.46 2.99 -3.56
CA TYR A 107 9.62 2.39 -4.60
C TYR A 107 8.36 1.73 -4.05
N VAL A 108 7.43 1.42 -4.94
CA VAL A 108 6.33 0.49 -4.70
C VAL A 108 6.30 -0.62 -5.72
N ALA A 109 5.92 -1.82 -5.29
CA ALA A 109 5.74 -2.98 -6.15
C ALA A 109 4.26 -3.14 -6.50
N ALA A 110 3.92 -3.01 -7.78
CA ALA A 110 2.54 -3.05 -8.24
C ALA A 110 2.10 -4.50 -8.51
N ASN A 111 1.19 -5.02 -7.68
CA ASN A 111 0.68 -6.39 -7.79
C ASN A 111 -0.24 -6.60 -9.01
N CYS A 112 0.34 -7.10 -10.10
CA CYS A 112 -0.34 -7.37 -11.36
C CYS A 112 -0.83 -8.82 -11.43
N ARG A 113 -2.12 -9.00 -11.75
CA ARG A 113 -2.79 -10.32 -11.83
C ARG A 113 -3.30 -10.67 -13.24
N GLY A 114 -2.90 -9.88 -14.23
CA GLY A 114 -3.26 -10.06 -15.64
C GLY A 114 -4.56 -9.37 -16.07
N TYR A 115 -4.79 -9.38 -17.38
CA TYR A 115 -5.89 -8.72 -18.07
C TYR A 115 -6.57 -9.65 -19.08
N LEU A 116 -7.89 -9.82 -18.95
CA LEU A 116 -8.71 -10.55 -19.93
C LEU A 116 -9.68 -9.59 -20.60
N ALA A 117 -9.38 -9.18 -21.84
CA ALA A 117 -10.15 -8.17 -22.57
C ALA A 117 -11.60 -8.56 -22.89
N GLN A 118 -11.93 -9.85 -22.88
CA GLN A 118 -13.27 -10.32 -23.23
C GLN A 118 -14.29 -9.86 -22.16
N PRO A 119 -15.35 -9.11 -22.52
CA PRO A 119 -16.26 -8.48 -21.53
C PRO A 119 -16.95 -9.45 -20.54
N GLY A 120 -17.13 -10.72 -20.91
CA GLY A 120 -17.67 -11.76 -19.99
C GLY A 120 -16.63 -12.43 -19.08
N LYS A 121 -15.34 -12.16 -19.31
CA LYS A 121 -14.22 -12.77 -18.60
C LYS A 121 -13.44 -11.77 -17.77
N TYR A 122 -13.47 -10.50 -18.14
CA TYR A 122 -12.82 -9.40 -17.45
C TYR A 122 -13.18 -9.37 -15.96
N ILE A 123 -12.15 -9.29 -15.12
CA ILE A 123 -12.26 -9.02 -13.69
C ILE A 123 -11.07 -8.13 -13.32
N ASP A 124 -11.33 -7.06 -12.59
CA ASP A 124 -10.32 -6.09 -12.16
C ASP A 124 -9.66 -6.56 -10.85
N HIS A 125 -8.78 -7.56 -10.93
CA HIS A 125 -8.04 -8.11 -9.78
C HIS A 125 -6.62 -7.55 -9.62
N GLY A 126 -6.25 -6.55 -10.43
CA GLY A 126 -4.88 -6.10 -10.63
C GLY A 126 -4.56 -6.01 -12.11
N ASP A 127 -5.47 -5.38 -12.88
CA ASP A 127 -5.33 -5.23 -14.33
C ASP A 127 -4.17 -4.26 -14.64
N PRO A 128 -3.08 -4.71 -15.26
CA PRO A 128 -1.90 -3.88 -15.51
C PRO A 128 -2.17 -2.59 -16.32
N ASN A 129 -3.27 -2.52 -17.09
CA ASN A 129 -3.67 -1.28 -17.77
C ASN A 129 -4.04 -0.14 -16.81
N ARG A 130 -4.36 -0.45 -15.55
CA ARG A 130 -4.68 0.53 -14.50
C ARG A 130 -3.45 1.24 -13.96
N LEU A 131 -2.23 0.78 -14.24
CA LEU A 131 -1.00 1.45 -13.80
C LEU A 131 -0.83 2.86 -14.39
N LYS A 132 -1.53 3.19 -15.48
CA LYS A 132 -1.59 4.56 -16.00
C LYS A 132 -2.24 5.53 -14.99
N ASP A 133 -3.15 5.04 -14.16
CA ASP A 133 -3.88 5.83 -13.18
C ASP A 133 -2.96 6.16 -11.99
N LEU A 134 -2.07 5.22 -11.60
CA LEU A 134 -0.98 5.47 -10.65
C LEU A 134 -0.04 6.56 -11.17
N VAL A 135 0.43 6.43 -12.41
CA VAL A 135 1.32 7.43 -13.03
C VAL A 135 0.64 8.80 -13.12
N ALA A 136 -0.64 8.84 -13.46
CA ALA A 136 -1.43 10.07 -13.49
C ALA A 136 -1.54 10.70 -12.09
N ALA A 137 -1.76 9.90 -11.04
CA ALA A 137 -1.80 10.38 -9.66
C ALA A 137 -0.45 10.96 -9.22
N MET A 138 0.66 10.29 -9.55
CA MET A 138 2.00 10.80 -9.24
C MET A 138 2.23 12.19 -9.82
N GLU A 139 1.84 12.43 -11.08
CA GLU A 139 1.96 13.75 -11.73
C GLU A 139 0.95 14.76 -11.13
N ARG A 140 -0.31 14.36 -10.88
CA ARG A 140 -1.32 15.24 -10.27
C ARG A 140 -0.91 15.74 -8.88
N LYS A 141 -0.29 14.87 -8.08
CA LYS A 141 0.14 15.16 -6.71
C LYS A 141 1.54 15.75 -6.62
N GLY A 142 2.26 15.87 -7.74
CA GLY A 142 3.60 16.46 -7.76
C GLY A 142 4.68 15.57 -7.15
N VAL A 143 4.47 14.25 -7.15
CA VAL A 143 5.36 13.23 -6.54
C VAL A 143 6.04 12.34 -7.59
N GLN A 144 6.01 12.73 -8.86
CA GLN A 144 6.55 11.97 -9.99
C GLN A 144 8.05 11.62 -9.88
N ASP A 145 8.82 12.38 -9.10
CA ASP A 145 10.25 12.18 -8.90
C ASP A 145 10.60 11.64 -7.50
N LYS A 146 9.59 11.27 -6.70
CA LYS A 146 9.76 10.91 -5.28
C LYS A 146 10.02 9.43 -5.03
N PHE A 147 9.42 8.56 -5.84
CA PHE A 147 9.58 7.10 -5.75
C PHE A 147 9.49 6.45 -7.13
N LYS A 148 9.85 5.17 -7.21
CA LYS A 148 9.81 4.35 -8.44
C LYS A 148 8.77 3.23 -8.37
N ILE A 149 8.50 2.60 -9.50
CA ILE A 149 7.53 1.51 -9.65
C ILE A 149 8.28 0.24 -10.06
N ALA A 150 8.22 -0.79 -9.23
CA ALA A 150 8.56 -2.16 -9.62
C ALA A 150 7.30 -2.89 -10.10
N ILE A 151 7.42 -3.76 -11.10
CA ILE A 151 6.31 -4.63 -11.51
C ILE A 151 6.38 -5.91 -10.69
N PHE A 152 5.26 -6.30 -10.08
CA PHE A 152 5.13 -7.53 -9.30
C PHE A 152 4.09 -8.43 -9.94
N ASP A 153 4.46 -9.67 -10.24
CA ASP A 153 3.58 -10.66 -10.84
C ASP A 153 3.14 -11.68 -9.78
N ASP A 154 1.84 -11.67 -9.44
CA ASP A 154 1.19 -12.71 -8.65
C ASP A 154 0.91 -13.91 -9.56
N CYS A 155 1.92 -14.75 -9.73
CA CYS A 155 1.93 -15.89 -10.65
C CYS A 155 0.75 -16.86 -10.43
N PRO A 156 0.30 -17.21 -9.20
CA PRO A 156 -0.89 -18.03 -9.02
C PRO A 156 -2.11 -17.41 -9.68
N SER A 157 -2.27 -16.10 -9.53
CA SER A 157 -3.38 -15.35 -10.11
C SER A 157 -3.25 -15.18 -11.63
N SER A 158 -2.14 -14.59 -12.08
CA SER A 158 -1.92 -14.22 -13.48
C SER A 158 -1.67 -15.44 -14.38
N TRP A 159 -0.97 -16.48 -13.91
CA TRP A 159 -0.63 -17.62 -14.75
C TRP A 159 -1.74 -18.68 -14.73
N SER A 160 -2.27 -18.99 -13.54
CA SER A 160 -3.22 -20.10 -13.35
C SER A 160 -4.66 -19.62 -13.27
N ALA A 161 -5.02 -18.73 -12.33
CA ALA A 161 -6.41 -18.32 -12.13
C ALA A 161 -6.98 -17.57 -13.34
N ALA A 162 -6.21 -16.65 -13.95
CA ALA A 162 -6.62 -15.93 -15.16
C ALA A 162 -6.78 -16.88 -16.35
N ARG A 163 -5.89 -17.85 -16.53
CA ARG A 163 -6.02 -18.91 -17.54
C ARG A 163 -7.29 -19.74 -17.32
N ASN A 164 -7.53 -20.19 -16.09
CA ASN A 164 -8.71 -20.98 -15.75
C ASN A 164 -10.00 -20.16 -15.90
N ARG A 165 -9.96 -18.84 -15.66
CA ARG A 165 -11.06 -17.94 -15.95
C ARG A 165 -11.34 -17.87 -17.45
N ASN A 166 -10.31 -17.69 -18.27
CA ASN A 166 -10.45 -17.64 -19.72
C ASN A 166 -11.06 -18.95 -20.26
N LEU A 167 -10.41 -20.09 -19.96
CA LEU A 167 -10.75 -21.39 -20.53
C LEU A 167 -11.99 -22.04 -19.90
N TYR A 168 -12.20 -21.88 -18.59
CA TYR A 168 -13.18 -22.67 -17.82
C TYR A 168 -14.13 -21.81 -16.98
N ASN A 169 -14.05 -20.48 -17.10
CA ASN A 169 -14.89 -19.52 -16.38
C ASN A 169 -14.74 -19.55 -14.84
N SER A 170 -13.64 -20.07 -14.32
CA SER A 170 -13.37 -20.18 -12.88
C SER A 170 -12.05 -19.49 -12.53
N TYR A 171 -12.10 -18.42 -11.73
CA TYR A 171 -10.90 -17.71 -11.27
C TYR A 171 -10.39 -18.36 -9.97
N VAL A 172 -9.74 -19.51 -10.11
CA VAL A 172 -9.13 -20.24 -8.99
C VAL A 172 -7.86 -20.93 -9.45
N THR A 173 -6.94 -21.11 -8.52
CA THR A 173 -5.72 -21.89 -8.68
C THR A 173 -5.97 -23.30 -8.14
N ASP A 174 -6.34 -24.23 -9.03
CA ASP A 174 -6.72 -25.60 -8.66
C ASP A 174 -6.16 -26.59 -9.69
N LYS A 175 -5.06 -27.26 -9.32
CA LYS A 175 -4.37 -28.23 -10.18
C LYS A 175 -5.12 -29.55 -10.35
N ASP A 176 -6.04 -29.89 -9.45
CA ASP A 176 -6.77 -31.15 -9.50
C ASP A 176 -8.01 -31.02 -10.41
N ARG A 177 -8.50 -29.80 -10.57
CA ARG A 177 -9.67 -29.47 -11.40
C ARG A 177 -9.33 -29.13 -12.85
N PHE A 178 -8.13 -28.62 -13.14
CA PHE A 178 -7.77 -28.09 -14.46
C PHE A 178 -6.47 -28.68 -15.01
N PRO A 179 -6.29 -28.74 -16.35
CA PRO A 179 -5.05 -29.23 -16.96
C PRO A 179 -3.81 -28.48 -16.48
N TYR A 180 -2.73 -29.24 -16.24
CA TYR A 180 -1.48 -28.73 -15.72
C TYR A 180 -0.89 -27.66 -16.67
N PRO A 181 -0.64 -26.44 -16.19
CA PRO A 181 -0.41 -25.31 -17.08
C PRO A 181 0.98 -25.36 -17.74
N LEU A 182 1.94 -26.11 -17.17
CA LEU A 182 3.29 -26.26 -17.73
C LEU A 182 3.43 -27.41 -18.75
N ASP A 183 2.33 -28.07 -19.17
CA ASP A 183 2.40 -29.10 -20.23
C ASP A 183 2.27 -28.52 -21.64
N LEU A 184 1.88 -27.25 -21.76
CA LEU A 184 1.65 -26.55 -23.02
C LEU A 184 2.54 -25.31 -23.15
N LEU A 185 3.84 -25.45 -22.82
CA LEU A 185 4.79 -24.32 -22.83
C LEU A 185 5.06 -23.76 -24.22
N ASP A 186 5.05 -24.63 -25.23
CA ASP A 186 5.29 -24.28 -26.63
C ASP A 186 3.99 -23.95 -27.40
N ASP A 187 2.84 -23.92 -26.71
CA ASP A 187 1.56 -23.58 -27.30
C ASP A 187 1.30 -22.07 -27.17
N ASP A 188 1.31 -21.35 -28.30
CA ASP A 188 1.06 -19.91 -28.33
C ASP A 188 -0.44 -19.53 -28.40
N SER A 189 -1.33 -20.51 -28.33
CA SER A 189 -2.78 -20.30 -28.20
C SER A 189 -3.18 -19.96 -26.76
N ASP A 190 -4.47 -19.66 -26.54
CA ASP A 190 -5.01 -19.44 -25.19
C ASP A 190 -4.91 -20.67 -24.27
N GLN A 191 -4.55 -21.85 -24.79
CA GLN A 191 -4.34 -23.06 -23.98
C GLN A 191 -2.99 -23.04 -23.24
N GLY A 192 -1.96 -22.43 -23.85
CA GLY A 192 -0.63 -22.32 -23.27
C GLY A 192 -0.55 -21.25 -22.19
N ILE A 193 0.32 -21.48 -21.20
CA ILE A 193 0.45 -20.60 -20.04
C ILE A 193 1.14 -19.27 -20.40
N TYR A 194 2.09 -19.29 -21.34
CA TYR A 194 3.01 -18.17 -21.56
C TYR A 194 2.30 -16.89 -22.00
N ARG A 195 1.19 -17.02 -22.74
CA ARG A 195 0.34 -15.89 -23.15
C ARG A 195 -0.22 -15.11 -21.95
N TYR A 196 -0.52 -15.79 -20.84
CA TYR A 196 -1.02 -15.16 -19.62
C TYR A 196 0.09 -14.47 -18.82
N ILE A 197 1.31 -15.01 -18.90
CA ILE A 197 2.51 -14.44 -18.28
C ILE A 197 2.90 -13.15 -19.02
N TRP A 198 3.01 -13.23 -20.35
CA TRP A 198 3.57 -12.17 -21.17
C TRP A 198 2.51 -11.22 -21.72
N ASP A 199 1.69 -11.69 -22.67
CA ASP A 199 0.78 -10.84 -23.45
C ASP A 199 -0.34 -10.23 -22.61
N TYR A 200 -0.82 -10.94 -21.59
CA TYR A 200 -1.92 -10.51 -20.74
C TYR A 200 -1.47 -9.94 -19.41
N ASN A 201 -0.16 -9.87 -19.10
CA ASN A 201 0.30 -9.33 -17.82
C ASN A 201 1.57 -8.47 -17.94
N ILE A 202 2.74 -9.10 -18.01
CA ILE A 202 4.03 -8.41 -17.87
C ILE A 202 4.25 -7.39 -18.98
N LYS A 203 3.96 -7.74 -20.24
CA LYS A 203 4.14 -6.83 -21.37
C LYS A 203 3.28 -5.58 -21.20
N ILE A 204 2.01 -5.75 -20.85
CA ILE A 204 1.07 -4.64 -20.64
C ILE A 204 1.57 -3.73 -19.52
N ALA A 205 2.04 -4.30 -18.40
CA ALA A 205 2.51 -3.51 -17.27
C ALA A 205 3.68 -2.59 -17.65
N PHE A 206 4.67 -3.13 -18.37
CA PHE A 206 5.84 -2.36 -18.82
C PHE A 206 5.56 -1.43 -20.01
N GLU A 207 4.54 -1.70 -20.84
CA GLU A 207 4.05 -0.74 -21.85
C GLU A 207 3.27 0.41 -21.21
N THR A 208 2.59 0.15 -20.08
CA THR A 208 1.73 1.13 -19.41
C THR A 208 2.54 2.13 -18.57
N VAL A 209 3.60 1.67 -17.91
CA VAL A 209 4.44 2.52 -17.04
C VAL A 209 5.62 3.10 -17.84
N PRO A 210 5.70 4.43 -18.01
CA PRO A 210 6.84 5.04 -18.71
C PRO A 210 8.17 4.76 -18.01
N ASP A 211 9.24 4.57 -18.80
CA ASP A 211 10.57 4.16 -18.32
C ASP A 211 11.14 5.01 -17.17
N LYS A 212 10.87 6.33 -17.15
CA LYS A 212 11.32 7.24 -16.09
C LYS A 212 10.79 6.90 -14.69
N TYR A 213 9.69 6.15 -14.62
CA TYR A 213 9.05 5.71 -13.38
C TYR A 213 9.49 4.35 -12.92
N LEU A 214 10.08 3.53 -13.79
CA LEU A 214 10.44 2.17 -13.45
C LEU A 214 11.61 2.13 -12.46
N LEU A 215 11.47 1.29 -11.44
CA LEU A 215 12.60 0.92 -10.59
C LEU A 215 13.60 0.13 -11.44
N LYS A 216 14.88 0.48 -11.31
CA LYS A 216 15.96 -0.19 -12.02
C LYS A 216 17.07 -0.60 -11.06
N ILE A 217 17.63 -1.79 -11.31
CA ILE A 217 18.88 -2.27 -10.72
C ILE A 217 19.80 -2.56 -11.91
N ASP A 218 21.03 -2.05 -11.89
CA ASP A 218 21.98 -2.15 -13.02
C ASP A 218 21.39 -1.66 -14.36
N ASP A 219 20.65 -0.54 -14.33
CA ASP A 219 19.92 0.05 -15.47
C ASP A 219 18.83 -0.85 -16.09
N ARG A 220 18.45 -1.94 -15.40
CA ARG A 220 17.46 -2.93 -15.86
C ARG A 220 16.17 -2.81 -15.07
N PRO A 221 15.00 -2.71 -15.73
CA PRO A 221 13.72 -2.63 -15.03
C PRO A 221 13.45 -3.83 -14.13
N VAL A 222 13.02 -3.59 -12.90
CA VAL A 222 12.79 -4.64 -11.90
C VAL A 222 11.45 -5.33 -12.12
N LEU A 223 11.48 -6.66 -12.21
CA LEU A 223 10.33 -7.55 -12.21
C LEU A 223 10.44 -8.51 -11.03
N ILE A 224 9.44 -8.50 -10.16
CA ILE A 224 9.33 -9.39 -8.99
C ILE A 224 8.28 -10.46 -9.28
N LEU A 225 8.59 -11.73 -9.05
CA LEU A 225 7.68 -12.86 -9.28
C LEU A 225 7.33 -13.55 -7.96
N TRP A 226 6.05 -13.71 -7.68
CA TRP A 226 5.53 -14.36 -6.47
C TRP A 226 4.31 -15.21 -6.77
N SER A 227 4.17 -16.44 -6.30
CA SER A 227 5.13 -17.53 -6.21
C SER A 227 4.64 -18.63 -7.17
N VAL A 228 5.37 -19.72 -7.41
CA VAL A 228 4.83 -20.86 -8.21
C VAL A 228 4.15 -21.92 -7.35
N ASN A 229 3.91 -21.63 -6.08
CA ASN A 229 3.21 -22.55 -5.19
C ASN A 229 1.75 -22.75 -5.61
N ASN A 230 1.14 -23.86 -5.18
CA ASN A 230 -0.26 -24.24 -5.41
C ASN A 230 -0.63 -24.70 -6.83
N PHE A 231 0.14 -24.36 -7.87
CA PHE A 231 -0.13 -24.82 -9.24
C PHE A 231 1.07 -25.41 -9.99
N VAL A 232 2.28 -25.31 -9.43
CA VAL A 232 3.46 -26.06 -9.90
C VAL A 232 3.81 -27.13 -8.87
N ASP A 233 3.76 -28.39 -9.30
CA ASP A 233 3.80 -29.55 -8.41
C ASP A 233 5.18 -29.85 -7.80
N TYR A 234 5.18 -30.46 -6.61
CA TYR A 234 6.30 -31.27 -6.11
C TYR A 234 6.28 -32.64 -6.82
N ARG A 235 7.44 -33.25 -7.06
CA ARG A 235 7.44 -34.72 -7.19
C ARG A 235 7.39 -35.35 -5.80
N ASN A 236 6.44 -36.26 -5.60
CA ASN A 236 6.36 -37.09 -4.39
C ASN A 236 7.52 -38.11 -4.28
N ASP A 237 8.31 -38.29 -5.34
CA ASP A 237 9.35 -39.32 -5.46
C ASP A 237 10.75 -38.76 -5.74
N ASN A 238 10.95 -37.44 -5.58
CA ASN A 238 12.24 -36.78 -5.79
C ASN A 238 12.78 -36.81 -7.23
N THR A 239 11.96 -37.08 -8.24
CA THR A 239 12.37 -36.92 -9.65
C THR A 239 12.02 -35.50 -10.18
N PRO A 240 12.49 -35.01 -11.34
CA PRO A 240 12.20 -33.64 -11.84
C PRO A 240 10.97 -33.46 -12.80
N VAL A 241 9.75 -33.00 -12.39
CA VAL A 241 8.59 -32.79 -13.35
C VAL A 241 8.74 -31.54 -14.17
N ASN A 242 9.43 -30.57 -13.59
CA ASN A 242 9.52 -29.21 -14.09
C ASN A 242 10.97 -28.84 -14.41
N GLU A 243 11.90 -29.80 -14.44
CA GLU A 243 13.30 -29.49 -14.77
C GLU A 243 13.39 -28.87 -16.15
N GLY A 244 13.98 -27.68 -16.20
CA GLY A 244 14.11 -26.87 -17.39
C GLY A 244 12.84 -26.12 -17.80
N LYS A 245 11.67 -26.45 -17.25
CA LYS A 245 10.39 -25.83 -17.66
C LYS A 245 10.27 -24.39 -17.18
N LEU A 246 10.57 -24.11 -15.91
CA LEU A 246 10.52 -22.74 -15.38
C LEU A 246 11.68 -21.93 -15.95
N SER A 247 12.86 -22.54 -16.13
CA SER A 247 13.97 -21.89 -16.84
C SER A 247 13.64 -21.56 -18.28
N ALA A 248 12.93 -22.42 -19.01
CA ALA A 248 12.49 -22.13 -20.36
C ALA A 248 11.55 -20.92 -20.40
N ILE A 249 10.59 -20.82 -19.46
CA ILE A 249 9.72 -19.64 -19.32
C ILE A 249 10.54 -18.38 -19.07
N LEU A 250 11.44 -18.38 -18.10
CA LEU A 250 12.22 -17.19 -17.74
C LEU A 250 13.18 -16.75 -18.86
N ASN A 251 13.79 -17.70 -19.57
CA ASN A 251 14.61 -17.38 -20.75
C ASN A 251 13.77 -16.81 -21.90
N ARG A 252 12.58 -17.37 -22.14
CA ARG A 252 11.64 -16.84 -23.14
C ARG A 252 11.20 -15.42 -22.76
N LEU A 253 10.88 -15.21 -21.48
CA LEU A 253 10.52 -13.90 -20.92
C LEU A 253 11.62 -12.86 -21.17
N ARG A 254 12.88 -13.17 -20.84
CA ARG A 254 14.03 -12.28 -21.12
C ARG A 254 14.17 -11.97 -22.61
N SER A 255 14.04 -12.98 -23.47
CA SER A 255 14.12 -12.82 -24.93
C SER A 255 13.04 -11.87 -25.45
N ASP A 256 11.78 -12.08 -25.06
CA ASP A 256 10.65 -11.28 -25.51
C ASP A 256 10.67 -9.86 -24.92
N PHE A 257 11.15 -9.72 -23.68
CA PHE A 257 11.39 -8.43 -23.05
C PHE A 257 12.45 -7.64 -23.79
N LYS A 258 13.59 -8.27 -24.11
CA LYS A 258 14.64 -7.63 -24.90
C LYS A 258 14.16 -7.26 -26.30
N ALA A 259 13.33 -8.10 -26.93
CA ALA A 259 12.75 -7.80 -28.23
C ALA A 259 11.78 -6.61 -28.18
N SER A 260 10.99 -6.48 -27.11
CA SER A 260 9.95 -5.45 -26.98
C SER A 260 10.49 -4.12 -26.45
N PHE A 261 11.41 -4.17 -25.48
CA PHE A 261 11.87 -3.01 -24.70
C PHE A 261 13.36 -2.72 -24.88
N GLN A 262 14.09 -3.50 -25.68
CA GLN A 262 15.51 -3.30 -26.00
C GLN A 262 16.46 -3.31 -24.78
N VAL A 263 16.00 -3.87 -23.66
CA VAL A 263 16.75 -4.03 -22.40
C VAL A 263 16.44 -5.41 -21.82
N ASP A 264 17.31 -5.95 -20.98
CA ASP A 264 17.06 -7.19 -20.23
C ASP A 264 16.44 -6.84 -18.86
N PRO A 265 15.34 -7.46 -18.40
CA PRO A 265 14.72 -7.12 -17.12
C PRO A 265 15.53 -7.69 -15.96
N PHE A 266 15.60 -7.00 -14.81
CA PHE A 266 16.16 -7.55 -13.56
C PHE A 266 15.10 -8.38 -12.84
N ILE A 267 15.26 -9.71 -12.88
CA ILE A 267 14.25 -10.66 -12.38
C ILE A 267 14.58 -11.08 -10.96
N ILE A 268 13.66 -10.79 -10.03
CA ILE A 268 13.68 -11.25 -8.65
C ILE A 268 12.55 -12.27 -8.47
N ALA A 269 12.87 -13.55 -8.29
CA ALA A 269 11.86 -14.60 -8.17
C ALA A 269 11.70 -15.09 -6.72
N ASP A 270 10.50 -15.53 -6.35
CA ASP A 270 10.30 -16.29 -5.11
C ASP A 270 11.13 -17.59 -5.14
N ARG A 271 11.63 -18.02 -3.98
CA ARG A 271 12.41 -19.27 -3.85
C ARG A 271 11.73 -20.50 -4.41
N SER A 272 10.39 -20.55 -4.46
CA SER A 272 9.64 -21.68 -5.01
C SER A 272 10.03 -22.00 -6.45
N PHE A 273 10.48 -21.02 -7.23
CA PHE A 273 10.99 -21.25 -8.58
C PHE A 273 12.20 -22.20 -8.58
N GLN A 274 13.19 -21.93 -7.73
CA GLN A 274 14.38 -22.78 -7.57
C GLN A 274 14.07 -24.08 -6.84
N ASP A 275 13.08 -24.09 -5.96
CA ASP A 275 12.67 -25.32 -5.27
C ASP A 275 12.00 -26.31 -6.23
N ARG A 276 11.25 -25.80 -7.23
CA ARG A 276 10.53 -26.60 -8.23
C ARG A 276 11.35 -26.95 -9.46
N ASP A 277 12.29 -26.10 -9.84
CA ASP A 277 13.17 -26.31 -11.00
C ASP A 277 14.59 -25.87 -10.65
N LYS A 278 15.47 -26.85 -10.40
CA LYS A 278 16.87 -26.61 -10.00
C LYS A 278 17.71 -25.95 -11.11
N THR A 279 17.20 -25.90 -12.34
CA THR A 279 17.86 -25.16 -13.42
C THR A 279 17.61 -23.65 -13.32
N VAL A 280 16.66 -23.21 -12.48
CA VAL A 280 16.44 -21.79 -12.19
C VAL A 280 17.55 -21.31 -11.25
N TYR A 281 18.60 -20.81 -11.87
CA TYR A 281 19.80 -20.27 -11.26
C TYR A 281 20.38 -19.21 -12.22
N ALA A 282 21.26 -18.33 -11.74
CA ALA A 282 21.97 -17.38 -12.59
C ALA A 282 22.58 -18.08 -13.83
N PRO A 283 22.42 -17.52 -15.06
CA PRO A 283 21.90 -16.20 -15.38
C PRO A 283 20.38 -16.15 -15.67
N VAL A 284 19.64 -17.25 -15.47
CA VAL A 284 18.19 -17.31 -15.78
C VAL A 284 17.39 -16.34 -14.90
N VAL A 285 17.83 -16.15 -13.66
CA VAL A 285 17.26 -15.24 -12.66
C VAL A 285 18.40 -14.47 -12.00
N ASP A 286 18.15 -13.22 -11.60
CA ASP A 286 19.18 -12.34 -11.04
C ASP A 286 19.26 -12.46 -9.52
N ALA A 287 18.11 -12.52 -8.87
CA ALA A 287 18.00 -12.62 -7.42
C ALA A 287 16.79 -13.46 -6.99
N PHE A 288 16.80 -13.89 -5.73
CA PHE A 288 15.65 -14.54 -5.11
C PHE A 288 15.20 -13.77 -3.89
N HIS A 289 13.90 -13.83 -3.62
CA HIS A 289 13.33 -13.50 -2.32
C HIS A 289 12.75 -14.76 -1.66
N ASP A 290 12.57 -14.71 -0.34
CA ASP A 290 11.80 -15.70 0.41
C ASP A 290 10.57 -14.99 0.96
N TRP A 291 9.37 -15.51 0.76
CA TRP A 291 8.22 -14.94 1.46
C TRP A 291 8.30 -15.16 2.99
N PHE A 292 7.65 -14.29 3.77
CA PHE A 292 7.51 -14.50 5.20
C PHE A 292 6.67 -15.75 5.50
N VAL A 293 6.83 -16.27 6.71
CA VAL A 293 6.06 -17.42 7.23
C VAL A 293 5.68 -17.12 8.68
N MET A 294 4.71 -17.85 9.25
CA MET A 294 4.14 -17.51 10.56
C MET A 294 5.16 -17.51 11.71
N ASP A 295 6.19 -18.36 11.61
CA ASP A 295 7.30 -18.42 12.57
C ASP A 295 8.44 -17.44 12.26
N LYS A 296 8.39 -16.77 11.09
CA LYS A 296 9.43 -15.87 10.61
C LYS A 296 8.83 -14.69 9.83
N PRO A 297 8.48 -13.58 10.52
CA PRO A 297 7.75 -12.45 9.94
C PRO A 297 8.58 -11.60 8.97
N TYR A 298 9.88 -11.87 8.86
CA TYR A 298 10.73 -11.34 7.80
C TYR A 298 11.70 -12.40 7.29
N THR A 299 12.20 -12.22 6.08
CA THR A 299 13.28 -13.04 5.52
C THR A 299 14.34 -12.15 4.90
N LEU A 300 15.50 -12.75 4.64
CA LEU A 300 16.52 -12.15 3.81
C LEU A 300 17.18 -13.27 3.02
N ARG A 301 17.18 -13.15 1.69
CA ARG A 301 17.80 -14.13 0.79
C ARG A 301 18.96 -13.50 0.05
N ARG A 302 20.10 -14.19 0.06
CA ARG A 302 21.28 -13.82 -0.71
C ARG A 302 21.41 -14.72 -1.93
N HIS A 303 21.57 -14.12 -3.10
CA HIS A 303 21.80 -14.84 -4.34
C HIS A 303 22.57 -13.97 -5.33
N ASN A 304 23.57 -14.55 -5.99
CA ASN A 304 24.31 -13.90 -7.08
C ASN A 304 24.83 -12.48 -6.74
N GLY A 305 25.28 -12.28 -5.49
CA GLY A 305 25.77 -10.99 -5.01
C GLY A 305 24.69 -10.04 -4.48
N HIS A 306 23.41 -10.35 -4.64
CA HIS A 306 22.29 -9.53 -4.18
C HIS A 306 21.65 -10.06 -2.90
N SER A 307 21.07 -9.17 -2.09
CA SER A 307 20.34 -9.49 -0.85
C SER A 307 18.94 -8.88 -0.85
N ILE A 308 17.92 -9.74 -0.96
CA ILE A 308 16.51 -9.32 -1.02
C ILE A 308 15.80 -9.70 0.27
N GLY A 309 15.24 -8.70 0.96
CA GLY A 309 14.46 -8.85 2.17
C GLY A 309 12.96 -8.75 1.89
N VAL A 310 12.17 -9.56 2.58
CA VAL A 310 10.70 -9.47 2.59
C VAL A 310 10.24 -9.45 4.03
N GLY A 311 9.31 -8.55 4.38
CA GLY A 311 8.73 -8.48 5.72
C GLY A 311 7.23 -8.18 5.70
N VAL A 312 6.59 -8.29 6.86
CA VAL A 312 5.18 -7.98 7.08
C VAL A 312 5.03 -7.09 8.33
N PRO A 313 4.13 -6.10 8.41
CA PRO A 313 3.95 -5.30 9.61
C PRO A 313 3.17 -6.03 10.72
N GLY A 314 2.42 -7.05 10.32
CA GLY A 314 1.50 -7.87 11.12
C GLY A 314 0.62 -8.66 10.14
N PHE A 315 0.03 -9.77 10.56
CA PHE A 315 -0.73 -10.64 9.65
C PHE A 315 -1.85 -11.34 10.40
N SER A 316 -3.05 -11.41 9.83
CA SER A 316 -4.16 -12.12 10.45
C SER A 316 -5.18 -12.57 9.40
N ILE A 317 -5.32 -13.87 9.18
CA ILE A 317 -6.38 -14.43 8.32
C ILE A 317 -6.99 -15.69 8.93
N GLY A 318 -8.17 -16.05 8.43
CA GLY A 318 -8.73 -17.39 8.58
C GLY A 318 -9.39 -17.68 9.92
N ASP A 319 -9.50 -16.70 10.82
CA ASP A 319 -10.12 -16.85 12.14
C ASP A 319 -11.60 -17.25 12.05
N LEU A 320 -12.36 -16.72 11.09
CA LEU A 320 -13.76 -17.10 10.88
C LEU A 320 -13.91 -18.47 10.20
N SER A 321 -12.89 -18.92 9.48
CA SER A 321 -12.87 -20.21 8.78
C SER A 321 -12.28 -21.37 9.60
N GLY A 322 -11.79 -21.10 10.82
CA GLY A 322 -11.22 -22.10 11.73
C GLY A 322 -9.76 -22.47 11.46
N ASN A 323 -9.07 -21.78 10.56
CA ASN A 323 -7.65 -21.98 10.24
C ASN A 323 -6.87 -20.67 10.43
N PRO A 324 -6.75 -20.17 11.67
CA PRO A 324 -6.12 -18.87 11.91
C PRO A 324 -4.62 -18.91 11.61
N MET A 325 -4.17 -17.93 10.85
CA MET A 325 -2.76 -17.58 10.67
C MET A 325 -2.56 -16.19 11.26
N PHE A 326 -1.57 -16.03 12.12
CA PHE A 326 -1.41 -14.81 12.91
C PHE A 326 0.07 -14.48 13.15
N ILE A 327 0.41 -13.23 12.84
CA ILE A 327 1.64 -12.55 13.26
C ILE A 327 1.16 -11.26 13.94
N ASP A 328 1.46 -11.13 15.22
CA ASP A 328 1.09 -9.94 15.97
C ASP A 328 1.81 -8.71 15.38
N ALA A 329 1.08 -7.65 15.09
CA ALA A 329 1.68 -6.37 14.70
C ALA A 329 2.48 -5.77 15.87
N ASN A 330 2.11 -6.13 17.10
CA ASN A 330 2.72 -5.67 18.34
C ASN A 330 2.87 -4.15 18.34
N HIS A 331 1.77 -3.46 17.97
CA HIS A 331 1.67 -2.01 17.90
C HIS A 331 2.86 -1.37 17.15
N GLY A 332 3.17 -1.90 15.96
CA GLY A 332 4.25 -1.42 15.09
C GLY A 332 5.63 -2.03 15.37
N LYS A 333 5.85 -2.65 16.54
CA LYS A 333 7.15 -3.25 16.89
C LYS A 333 7.58 -4.34 15.91
N THR A 334 6.66 -5.16 15.40
CA THR A 334 6.98 -6.20 14.41
C THR A 334 7.54 -5.60 13.13
N LEU A 335 6.96 -4.50 12.64
CA LEU A 335 7.49 -3.78 11.47
C LEU A 335 8.90 -3.22 11.74
N THR A 336 9.09 -2.54 12.88
CA THR A 336 10.39 -1.98 13.29
C THR A 336 11.47 -3.06 13.42
N ASP A 337 11.16 -4.18 14.07
CA ASP A 337 12.09 -5.30 14.24
C ASP A 337 12.45 -5.93 12.89
N ASN A 338 11.48 -6.13 12.01
CA ASN A 338 11.69 -6.69 10.68
C ASN A 338 12.63 -5.82 9.84
N LEU A 339 12.37 -4.51 9.77
CA LEU A 339 13.20 -3.54 9.06
C LEU A 339 14.63 -3.50 9.63
N THR A 340 14.75 -3.35 10.96
CA THR A 340 16.04 -3.34 11.66
C THR A 340 16.85 -4.59 11.37
N ASN A 341 16.22 -5.77 11.43
CA ASN A 341 16.91 -7.03 11.21
C ASN A 341 17.35 -7.23 9.76
N MET A 342 16.54 -6.83 8.77
CA MET A 342 16.92 -6.90 7.36
C MET A 342 18.09 -5.96 7.05
N ILE A 343 18.07 -4.73 7.57
CA ILE A 343 19.13 -3.74 7.39
C ILE A 343 20.43 -4.18 8.06
N ASN A 344 20.38 -4.63 9.31
CA ASN A 344 21.55 -5.15 10.04
C ASN A 344 22.16 -6.40 9.37
N GLN A 345 21.39 -7.07 8.51
CA GLN A 345 21.85 -8.18 7.69
C GLN A 345 22.16 -7.73 6.26
N ASP A 346 22.48 -6.46 6.01
CA ASP A 346 22.89 -5.95 4.68
C ASP A 346 21.86 -6.23 3.57
N ALA A 347 20.57 -5.99 3.80
CA ALA A 347 19.59 -6.00 2.70
C ALA A 347 19.91 -4.90 1.67
N GLU A 348 19.86 -5.23 0.39
CA GLU A 348 19.98 -4.28 -0.73
C GLU A 348 18.61 -3.74 -1.16
N LEU A 349 17.59 -4.61 -1.14
CA LEU A 349 16.21 -4.28 -1.44
C LEU A 349 15.30 -4.92 -0.40
N ILE A 350 14.36 -4.15 0.14
CA ILE A 350 13.39 -4.56 1.14
C ILE A 350 11.99 -4.34 0.59
N LEU A 351 11.19 -5.41 0.55
CA LEU A 351 9.78 -5.39 0.19
C LEU A 351 8.90 -5.70 1.42
N ILE A 352 8.00 -4.80 1.78
CA ILE A 352 7.01 -5.05 2.85
C ILE A 352 5.65 -5.44 2.25
N GLU A 353 5.07 -6.54 2.71
CA GLU A 353 3.69 -6.95 2.42
C GLU A 353 2.74 -6.32 3.44
N GLY A 354 1.89 -5.35 3.13
CA GLY A 354 1.74 -4.57 1.89
C GLY A 354 1.02 -3.26 2.22
N HIS A 355 1.17 -2.20 1.41
CA HIS A 355 0.66 -0.87 1.70
C HIS A 355 -0.85 -0.84 1.97
N VAL A 356 -1.61 -1.62 1.21
CA VAL A 356 -3.08 -1.62 1.20
C VAL A 356 -3.68 -3.01 1.50
N ASP A 357 -2.90 -3.90 2.10
CA ASP A 357 -3.28 -5.31 2.27
C ASP A 357 -4.18 -5.55 3.49
N VAL A 358 -5.39 -5.03 3.40
CA VAL A 358 -6.39 -5.11 4.46
C VAL A 358 -7.02 -6.50 4.58
N LEU A 359 -7.06 -7.26 3.47
CA LEU A 359 -7.65 -8.59 3.44
C LEU A 359 -6.82 -9.61 4.23
N GLU A 360 -5.52 -9.36 4.35
CA GLU A 360 -4.61 -10.15 5.20
C GLU A 360 -4.24 -9.46 6.51
N ASN A 361 -4.87 -8.31 6.81
CA ASN A 361 -4.59 -7.47 7.98
C ASN A 361 -3.13 -6.98 8.06
N ALA A 362 -2.51 -6.74 6.90
CA ALA A 362 -1.11 -6.39 6.73
C ALA A 362 -0.87 -4.99 6.13
N SER A 363 -1.91 -4.14 6.05
CA SER A 363 -1.83 -2.78 5.49
C SER A 363 -0.79 -1.87 6.16
N LEU A 364 -0.14 -0.95 5.43
CA LEU A 364 0.75 0.08 5.99
C LEU A 364 0.12 1.48 6.01
N TRP A 365 -0.99 1.68 5.29
CA TRP A 365 -1.70 2.96 5.20
C TRP A 365 -2.12 3.54 6.56
N ARG A 366 -2.63 4.77 6.56
CA ARG A 366 -3.21 5.34 7.79
C ARG A 366 -4.45 4.56 8.21
N SER A 367 -4.65 4.38 9.52
CA SER A 367 -5.78 3.59 10.04
C SER A 367 -6.19 4.02 11.45
N THR A 368 -7.48 4.19 11.70
CA THR A 368 -8.03 4.43 13.06
C THR A 368 -8.15 3.15 13.91
N ASP A 369 -7.75 1.99 13.36
CA ASP A 369 -7.79 0.71 14.08
C ASP A 369 -6.92 0.71 15.34
N THR A 370 -7.57 0.72 16.50
CA THR A 370 -6.90 0.70 17.80
C THR A 370 -6.40 -0.69 18.21
N LYS A 371 -6.70 -1.74 17.44
CA LYS A 371 -6.21 -3.09 17.74
C LYS A 371 -4.74 -3.26 17.41
N TYR A 372 -4.29 -2.70 16.29
CA TYR A 372 -2.94 -2.89 15.78
C TYR A 372 -2.17 -1.59 15.53
N TYR A 373 -2.81 -0.43 15.74
CA TYR A 373 -2.18 0.89 15.70
C TYR A 373 -2.31 1.57 17.06
N ASP A 374 -1.28 2.34 17.42
CA ASP A 374 -1.38 3.29 18.53
C ASP A 374 -1.95 4.64 18.06
N TYR A 375 -1.67 5.02 16.81
CA TYR A 375 -2.16 6.23 16.16
C TYR A 375 -2.18 6.06 14.63
N PRO A 376 -3.01 6.83 13.89
CA PRO A 376 -3.23 6.61 12.46
C PRO A 376 -1.99 6.55 11.56
N ASN A 377 -1.03 7.45 11.71
CA ASN A 377 0.17 7.52 10.86
C ASN A 377 1.27 6.52 11.25
N GLN A 378 1.08 5.66 12.27
CA GLN A 378 2.16 4.89 12.89
C GLN A 378 3.02 4.09 11.92
N ARG A 379 2.41 3.29 11.04
CA ARG A 379 3.19 2.45 10.11
C ARG A 379 3.92 3.27 9.05
N LEU A 380 3.31 4.36 8.58
CA LEU A 380 3.96 5.28 7.64
C LEU A 380 5.15 6.01 8.30
N ASN A 381 5.02 6.40 9.56
CA ASN A 381 6.11 7.00 10.35
C ASN A 381 7.26 6.01 10.59
N ILE A 382 6.93 4.73 10.85
CA ILE A 382 7.95 3.68 10.94
C ILE A 382 8.69 3.55 9.62
N LEU A 383 8.00 3.44 8.47
CA LEU A 383 8.67 3.40 7.15
C LEU A 383 9.55 4.64 6.93
N LYS A 384 9.06 5.84 7.27
CA LYS A 384 9.81 7.10 7.16
C LYS A 384 11.11 7.06 7.95
N ARG A 385 11.08 6.53 9.18
CA ARG A 385 12.24 6.37 10.05
C ARG A 385 13.35 5.52 9.40
N PHE A 386 12.96 4.52 8.61
CA PHE A 386 13.87 3.63 7.87
C PHE A 386 14.06 4.06 6.39
N SER A 387 13.54 5.21 5.96
CA SER A 387 13.70 5.69 4.60
C SER A 387 15.11 6.24 4.31
N LYS A 388 15.37 6.59 3.05
CA LYS A 388 16.62 7.27 2.68
C LYS A 388 16.77 8.67 3.29
N GLU A 389 15.67 9.36 3.55
CA GLU A 389 15.65 10.71 4.13
C GLU A 389 14.66 10.75 5.29
N PRO A 390 15.03 10.19 6.47
CA PRO A 390 14.12 10.14 7.61
C PRO A 390 13.78 11.55 8.14
N TYR A 391 14.67 12.51 7.96
CA TYR A 391 14.49 13.92 8.27
C TYR A 391 14.62 14.75 6.98
N PRO A 392 13.61 14.76 6.11
CA PRO A 392 13.71 15.39 4.79
C PRO A 392 13.81 16.90 4.92
N ALA A 393 14.41 17.56 3.92
CA ALA A 393 14.54 19.03 3.91
C ALA A 393 13.18 19.74 3.90
N VAL A 394 12.16 19.09 3.33
CA VAL A 394 10.77 19.51 3.31
C VAL A 394 9.90 18.33 3.72
N LEU A 395 9.10 18.50 4.76
CA LEU A 395 8.13 17.51 5.23
C LEU A 395 6.73 18.13 5.20
N LYS A 396 5.84 17.60 4.37
CA LYS A 396 4.44 18.00 4.28
C LYS A 396 3.58 17.07 5.14
N LEU A 397 2.67 17.64 5.92
CA LEU A 397 1.65 16.94 6.68
C LEU A 397 0.27 17.42 6.20
N GLU A 398 -0.50 16.54 5.56
CA GLU A 398 -1.86 16.86 5.12
C GLU A 398 -2.80 17.02 6.34
N ALA A 399 -3.69 18.02 6.31
CA ALA A 399 -4.57 18.37 7.42
C ALA A 399 -5.57 17.24 7.76
N GLU A 400 -6.18 16.66 6.73
CA GLU A 400 -7.15 15.57 6.83
C GLU A 400 -6.55 14.28 7.40
N GLY A 401 -5.24 14.12 7.19
CA GLY A 401 -4.45 12.97 7.61
C GLY A 401 -3.91 13.08 9.04
N CYS A 402 -4.40 14.03 9.85
CA CYS A 402 -4.00 14.15 11.24
C CYS A 402 -4.40 12.91 12.07
N ASP A 403 -3.60 12.62 13.10
CA ASP A 403 -3.78 11.47 13.98
C ASP A 403 -4.95 11.66 14.95
N TYR A 404 -5.02 12.85 15.55
CA TYR A 404 -6.05 13.23 16.51
C TYR A 404 -6.54 14.63 16.20
N TYR A 405 -7.78 14.91 16.57
CA TYR A 405 -8.38 16.21 16.42
C TYR A 405 -9.45 16.44 17.50
N GLU A 406 -9.82 17.70 17.67
CA GLU A 406 -11.07 18.11 18.30
C GLU A 406 -11.86 18.90 17.27
N ASP A 407 -13.05 18.41 16.96
CA ASP A 407 -14.10 19.12 16.22
C ASP A 407 -15.26 19.33 17.19
N LYS A 408 -15.80 20.54 17.25
CA LYS A 408 -16.89 20.88 18.19
C LYS A 408 -18.26 20.59 17.59
N THR A 409 -18.31 20.21 16.33
CA THR A 409 -19.50 19.81 15.62
C THR A 409 -19.48 18.31 15.34
N ALA A 410 -20.67 17.72 15.28
CA ALA A 410 -20.79 16.28 15.08
C ALA A 410 -20.88 15.98 13.58
N GLY A 411 -20.06 15.03 13.13
CA GLY A 411 -19.96 14.50 11.78
C GLY A 411 -19.23 15.42 10.81
N ASN A 412 -18.49 14.79 9.90
CA ASN A 412 -17.91 15.44 8.73
C ASN A 412 -18.99 15.95 7.76
N SER A 413 -19.19 17.26 7.72
CA SER A 413 -20.24 17.97 6.96
C SER A 413 -20.26 17.68 5.47
N SER A 414 -19.10 17.41 4.87
CA SER A 414 -18.96 17.10 3.44
C SER A 414 -18.96 15.60 3.15
N ASN A 415 -18.90 14.75 4.19
CA ASN A 415 -18.85 13.29 4.09
C ASN A 415 -17.80 12.83 3.06
N ALA A 416 -16.59 13.40 3.16
CA ALA A 416 -15.51 13.21 2.21
C ALA A 416 -14.21 12.81 2.91
N TYR A 417 -13.34 12.09 2.20
CA TYR A 417 -12.09 11.50 2.71
C TYR A 417 -12.27 10.49 3.84
N ARG A 418 -12.70 10.90 5.05
CA ARG A 418 -12.78 10.05 6.25
C ARG A 418 -14.13 10.15 6.95
N ARG A 419 -14.45 9.12 7.74
CA ARG A 419 -15.54 9.15 8.73
C ARG A 419 -15.09 9.83 10.03
N GLY A 420 -16.05 10.11 10.90
CA GLY A 420 -15.87 10.81 12.17
C GLY A 420 -16.29 12.27 12.09
N ASP A 421 -15.97 13.02 13.14
CA ASP A 421 -16.40 14.41 13.30
C ASP A 421 -15.56 15.44 12.54
N LEU A 422 -14.33 15.12 12.09
CA LEU A 422 -13.48 16.09 11.39
C LEU A 422 -14.09 16.56 10.06
N ASP A 423 -14.39 17.85 9.97
CA ASP A 423 -14.86 18.49 8.74
C ASP A 423 -13.78 18.49 7.64
N VAL A 424 -13.94 17.62 6.64
CA VAL A 424 -12.99 17.50 5.51
C VAL A 424 -13.72 17.70 4.19
N ALA A 425 -13.22 18.60 3.35
CA ALA A 425 -13.75 18.86 2.02
C ALA A 425 -12.67 18.80 0.93
N LYS A 426 -13.11 18.68 -0.32
CA LYS A 426 -12.23 18.69 -1.48
C LYS A 426 -11.51 20.04 -1.59
N CYS A 427 -10.20 19.99 -1.73
CA CYS A 427 -9.34 21.17 -1.80
C CYS A 427 -9.17 21.64 -3.24
N ASN A 428 -9.37 22.94 -3.49
CA ASN A 428 -9.16 23.57 -4.80
C ASN A 428 -7.81 24.33 -4.89
N ASP A 429 -6.88 24.04 -3.99
CA ASP A 429 -5.50 24.54 -4.04
C ASP A 429 -4.68 23.80 -5.11
N THR A 430 -3.41 24.19 -5.25
CA THR A 430 -2.43 23.51 -6.11
C THR A 430 -2.31 22.04 -5.71
N HIS A 431 -2.35 21.14 -6.71
CA HIS A 431 -2.35 19.67 -6.57
C HIS A 431 -3.59 19.07 -5.86
N GLY A 432 -4.65 19.87 -5.64
CA GLY A 432 -5.92 19.39 -5.08
C GLY A 432 -5.77 18.60 -3.78
N GLY A 433 -6.54 17.52 -3.63
CA GLY A 433 -6.59 16.70 -2.42
C GLY A 433 -7.71 17.16 -1.50
N TRP A 434 -7.43 17.21 -0.20
CA TRP A 434 -8.42 17.53 0.83
C TRP A 434 -7.94 18.69 1.69
N ALA A 435 -8.87 19.29 2.43
CA ALA A 435 -8.59 20.29 3.42
C ALA A 435 -9.54 20.10 4.59
N VAL A 436 -9.06 20.34 5.80
CA VAL A 436 -9.93 20.52 6.96
C VAL A 436 -10.62 21.86 6.81
N THR A 437 -11.95 21.89 6.86
CA THR A 437 -12.77 23.08 6.71
C THR A 437 -13.46 23.45 8.01
N ASP A 438 -14.02 24.65 8.07
CA ASP A 438 -14.80 25.15 9.20
C ASP A 438 -14.12 25.11 10.58
N ALA A 439 -12.79 24.90 10.61
CA ALA A 439 -11.99 24.85 11.83
C ALA A 439 -12.13 26.15 12.63
N GLU A 440 -12.76 26.08 13.80
CA GLU A 440 -13.15 27.21 14.64
C GLU A 440 -12.37 27.31 15.95
N SER A 441 -12.48 28.47 16.60
CA SER A 441 -11.84 28.74 17.88
C SER A 441 -12.10 27.64 18.92
N GLY A 442 -11.01 27.03 19.39
CA GLY A 442 -11.00 25.95 20.38
C GLY A 442 -10.59 24.59 19.79
N GLU A 443 -10.85 24.38 18.50
CA GLU A 443 -10.55 23.13 17.78
C GLU A 443 -9.05 22.97 17.51
N TRP A 444 -8.63 21.74 17.26
CA TRP A 444 -7.23 21.43 17.03
C TRP A 444 -7.01 20.18 16.19
N LEU A 445 -5.83 20.12 15.55
CA LEU A 445 -5.31 18.97 14.82
C LEU A 445 -3.97 18.55 15.44
N GLN A 446 -3.68 17.27 15.49
CA GLN A 446 -2.42 16.74 16.02
C GLN A 446 -1.84 15.63 15.13
N TRP A 447 -0.52 15.67 14.95
CA TRP A 447 0.28 14.64 14.33
C TRP A 447 1.29 14.09 15.34
N LYS A 448 1.45 12.79 15.36
CA LYS A 448 2.36 12.06 16.22
C LYS A 448 3.66 11.76 15.49
N GLU A 449 4.75 11.70 16.25
CA GLU A 449 6.05 11.22 15.78
C GLU A 449 6.56 11.88 14.47
N VAL A 450 6.33 13.18 14.28
CA VAL A 450 6.82 13.93 13.12
C VAL A 450 8.34 14.07 13.19
N PRO A 451 9.12 13.52 12.22
CA PRO A 451 10.57 13.56 12.29
C PRO A 451 11.10 14.94 11.89
N LEU A 452 11.65 15.67 12.87
CA LEU A 452 12.19 17.02 12.66
C LEU A 452 13.68 17.09 13.02
N GLY A 453 14.41 17.91 12.26
CA GLY A 453 15.80 18.21 12.55
C GLY A 453 15.97 19.36 13.55
N LYS A 454 17.22 19.73 13.82
CA LYS A 454 17.56 20.74 14.85
C LYS A 454 16.96 22.13 14.62
N LYS A 455 16.66 22.49 13.37
CA LYS A 455 16.08 23.78 12.99
C LYS A 455 15.07 23.61 11.87
N SER A 456 13.89 24.15 12.08
CA SER A 456 12.80 24.10 11.11
C SER A 456 11.99 25.39 11.11
N VAL A 457 11.30 25.65 10.01
CA VAL A 457 10.19 26.61 9.95
C VAL A 457 8.92 25.85 9.60
N LEU A 458 7.85 26.15 10.31
CA LEU A 458 6.50 25.62 10.06
C LEU A 458 5.75 26.60 9.15
N ASP A 459 5.34 26.13 7.98
CA ASP A 459 4.46 26.83 7.07
C ASP A 459 3.04 26.28 7.19
N ILE A 460 2.04 27.14 7.29
CA ILE A 460 0.63 26.76 7.30
C ILE A 460 0.00 27.23 5.99
N ARG A 461 -0.55 26.28 5.21
CA ARG A 461 -1.34 26.56 4.00
C ARG A 461 -2.82 26.61 4.36
N TYR A 462 -3.41 27.80 4.33
CA TYR A 462 -4.76 28.04 4.85
C TYR A 462 -5.59 28.94 3.91
N SER A 463 -6.90 28.95 4.15
CA SER A 463 -7.85 29.89 3.56
C SER A 463 -8.80 30.41 4.64
N ALA A 464 -9.03 31.72 4.71
CA ALA A 464 -9.92 32.32 5.69
C ALA A 464 -10.58 33.61 5.15
N THR A 465 -11.83 33.86 5.57
CA THR A 465 -12.57 35.09 5.23
C THR A 465 -12.33 36.22 6.23
N SER A 466 -11.88 35.89 7.43
CA SER A 466 -11.47 36.82 8.49
C SER A 466 -10.06 36.46 8.98
N SER A 467 -9.42 37.36 9.73
CA SER A 467 -8.15 37.00 10.38
C SER A 467 -8.36 35.89 11.41
N ALA A 468 -7.38 35.00 11.53
CA ALA A 468 -7.36 33.91 12.48
C ALA A 468 -6.02 33.82 13.19
N GLU A 469 -5.96 33.05 14.28
CA GLU A 469 -4.74 32.78 15.02
C GLU A 469 -4.61 31.28 15.25
N ILE A 470 -3.43 30.72 14.96
CA ILE A 470 -3.09 29.34 15.29
C ILE A 470 -1.98 29.34 16.34
N ARG A 471 -2.19 28.59 17.43
CA ARG A 471 -1.12 28.18 18.34
C ARG A 471 -0.55 26.86 17.87
N TYR A 472 0.77 26.77 17.77
CA TYR A 472 1.45 25.50 17.54
C TYR A 472 2.21 25.09 18.79
N SER A 473 2.10 23.80 19.12
CA SER A 473 2.75 23.18 20.27
C SER A 473 3.55 21.98 19.79
N ILE A 474 4.71 21.79 20.41
CA ILE A 474 5.66 20.71 20.11
C ILE A 474 5.89 19.97 21.42
N ASP A 475 5.66 18.66 21.42
CA ASP A 475 5.75 17.79 22.60
C ASP A 475 4.96 18.38 23.79
N GLY A 476 3.68 18.71 23.54
CA GLY A 476 2.78 19.29 24.54
C GLY A 476 3.07 20.75 24.94
N LYS A 477 4.21 21.32 24.52
CA LYS A 477 4.64 22.67 24.89
C LYS A 477 4.32 23.70 23.83
N ASP A 478 3.59 24.74 24.25
CA ASP A 478 3.33 25.93 23.44
C ASP A 478 4.61 26.54 22.91
N SER A 479 4.75 26.52 21.58
CA SER A 479 5.96 26.94 20.87
C SER A 479 5.79 28.29 20.18
N GLY A 480 4.54 28.70 19.89
CA GLY A 480 4.24 30.05 19.42
C GLY A 480 2.81 30.22 18.94
N ILE A 481 2.48 31.47 18.57
CA ILE A 481 1.23 31.83 17.88
C ILE A 481 1.59 32.39 16.51
N ILE A 482 0.95 31.88 15.47
CA ILE A 482 1.02 32.36 14.10
C ILE A 482 -0.24 33.16 13.82
N GLN A 483 -0.03 34.41 13.41
CA GLN A 483 -1.09 35.31 12.99
C GLN A 483 -1.42 35.02 11.53
N LEU A 484 -2.67 34.73 11.22
CA LEU A 484 -3.15 34.43 9.88
C LEU A 484 -4.02 35.61 9.40
N PRO A 485 -3.49 36.53 8.58
CA PRO A 485 -4.29 37.60 7.99
C PRO A 485 -5.46 37.02 7.17
N THR A 486 -6.53 37.79 6.97
CA THR A 486 -7.58 37.37 6.03
C THR A 486 -6.98 37.12 4.65
N SER A 487 -7.30 35.97 4.06
CA SER A 487 -6.90 35.62 2.70
C SER A 487 -8.03 35.86 1.69
N ASN A 488 -9.16 36.43 2.16
CA ASN A 488 -10.40 36.60 1.37
C ASN A 488 -10.87 35.29 0.73
N GLY A 489 -10.71 34.16 1.42
CA GLY A 489 -11.07 32.84 0.93
C GLY A 489 -10.14 32.26 -0.14
N GLN A 490 -8.96 32.86 -0.36
CA GLN A 490 -7.92 32.31 -1.22
C GLN A 490 -6.89 31.50 -0.42
N TRP A 491 -6.26 30.51 -1.03
CA TRP A 491 -5.17 29.77 -0.37
C TRP A 491 -3.91 30.61 -0.25
N ASN A 492 -3.44 30.78 0.98
CA ASN A 492 -2.24 31.52 1.31
C ASN A 492 -1.34 30.72 2.26
N THR A 493 -0.07 31.10 2.33
CA THR A 493 0.91 30.46 3.21
C THR A 493 1.47 31.48 4.19
N VAL A 494 1.50 31.13 5.47
CA VAL A 494 2.17 31.92 6.51
C VAL A 494 3.15 31.03 7.27
N SER A 495 4.34 31.57 7.51
CA SER A 495 5.42 30.87 8.20
C SER A 495 5.51 31.24 9.67
N SER A 496 5.92 30.28 10.50
CA SER A 496 6.35 30.50 11.87
C SER A 496 7.69 31.23 11.93
N LYS A 497 8.09 31.61 13.16
CA LYS A 497 9.51 31.86 13.43
C LYS A 497 10.30 30.56 13.37
N GLU A 498 11.62 30.64 13.27
CA GLU A 498 12.50 29.47 13.39
C GLU A 498 12.23 28.72 14.70
N ILE A 499 11.95 27.43 14.55
CA ILE A 499 11.80 26.45 15.63
C ILE A 499 13.16 25.81 15.83
N ARG A 500 13.61 25.71 17.09
CA ARG A 500 14.87 25.07 17.45
C ARG A 500 14.60 23.85 18.32
N MET A 501 15.22 22.75 17.95
CA MET A 501 15.20 21.48 18.66
C MET A 501 16.63 21.11 19.05
N ASP A 502 16.78 20.36 20.13
CA ASP A 502 18.09 19.98 20.64
C ASP A 502 18.76 18.96 19.72
N ASP A 503 17.98 17.98 19.25
CA ASP A 503 18.44 16.88 18.41
C ASP A 503 17.45 16.49 17.31
N TYR A 504 17.91 15.62 16.40
CA TYR A 504 17.07 15.01 15.38
C TYR A 504 16.23 13.92 16.02
N ARG A 505 14.92 14.14 16.11
CA ARG A 505 13.99 13.15 16.67
C ARG A 505 12.56 13.34 16.16
N ALA A 506 11.73 12.37 16.46
CA ALA A 506 10.29 12.45 16.25
C ALA A 506 9.65 13.35 17.33
N HIS A 507 8.68 14.16 16.92
CA HIS A 507 7.99 15.14 17.77
C HIS A 507 6.47 15.07 17.57
N ASP A 508 5.72 15.28 18.64
CA ASP A 508 4.28 15.47 18.53
C ASP A 508 3.98 16.93 18.20
N ILE A 509 3.23 17.16 17.13
CA ILE A 509 2.89 18.50 16.64
C ILE A 509 1.39 18.71 16.78
N LYS A 510 1.00 19.75 17.51
CA LYS A 510 -0.41 20.17 17.63
C LYS A 510 -0.60 21.58 17.09
N LEU A 511 -1.67 21.78 16.33
CA LEU A 511 -2.16 23.07 15.87
C LEU A 511 -3.52 23.33 16.46
N GLN A 512 -3.66 24.40 17.24
CA GLN A 512 -4.92 24.81 17.85
C GLN A 512 -5.38 26.14 17.27
N VAL A 513 -6.64 26.21 16.84
CA VAL A 513 -7.27 27.47 16.43
C VAL A 513 -7.59 28.28 17.68
N VAL A 514 -6.87 29.39 17.87
CA VAL A 514 -7.04 30.29 19.02
C VAL A 514 -8.18 31.27 18.78
N SER A 515 -8.35 31.70 17.53
CA SER A 515 -9.45 32.57 17.12
C SER A 515 -9.68 32.48 15.61
N GLY A 516 -10.89 32.86 15.19
CA GLY A 516 -11.31 32.84 13.79
C GLY A 516 -11.96 31.52 13.37
N ASN A 517 -12.21 31.42 12.06
CA ASN A 517 -12.66 30.23 11.37
C ASN A 517 -11.90 30.17 10.03
N LEU A 518 -11.39 28.99 9.68
CA LEU A 518 -10.50 28.81 8.54
C LEU A 518 -10.60 27.41 7.95
N ALA A 519 -10.08 27.25 6.74
CA ALA A 519 -9.72 25.96 6.18
C ALA A 519 -8.19 25.79 6.20
N ILE A 520 -7.72 24.58 6.48
CA ILE A 520 -6.30 24.19 6.50
C ILE A 520 -6.12 23.09 5.47
N ASN A 521 -5.25 23.33 4.48
CA ASN A 521 -4.89 22.32 3.47
C ASN A 521 -3.82 21.38 4.05
N TYR A 522 -2.66 21.94 4.36
CA TYR A 522 -1.55 21.21 4.95
C TYR A 522 -0.70 22.12 5.81
N VAL A 523 0.17 21.50 6.60
CA VAL A 523 1.34 22.15 7.15
C VAL A 523 2.63 21.57 6.60
N GLN A 524 3.68 22.38 6.56
CA GLN A 524 4.96 21.97 6.02
C GLN A 524 6.09 22.42 6.93
N PHE A 525 6.99 21.51 7.27
CA PHE A 525 8.25 21.83 7.91
C PHE A 525 9.36 21.94 6.87
N THR A 526 10.09 23.05 6.89
CA THR A 526 11.28 23.26 6.07
C THR A 526 12.51 23.35 6.96
N ALA A 527 13.49 22.45 6.77
CA ALA A 527 14.75 22.47 7.50
C ALA A 527 15.58 23.74 7.20
N LYS A 528 16.34 24.24 8.18
CA LYS A 528 17.13 25.49 8.08
C LYS A 528 18.62 25.34 8.29
#